data_AF-A0AAW0EY11-F1
#
_entry.id   AF-A0AAW0EY11-F1
#
_cell.length_a   1.000
_cell.length_b   1.000
_cell.length_c   1.000
_cell.angle_alpha   90.00
_cell.angle_beta   90.00
_cell.angle_gamma   90.00
#
_symmetry.space_group_name_H-M   'P 1'
#
loop_
_entity.id
_entity.type
_entity.pdbx_description
1 polymer ?
#
loop_
_entity_poly.entity_id
_entity_poly.type
_entity_poly.pdbx_seq_one_letter_code
_entity_poly.pdbx_strand_id
1 'polypeptide(L)'
;MRRSLLRTAVAAVLLCAAVRGWAQHVVSEPEEVREHRRDFDALQARTVSTRVSRGSRVADTAGQTPEVTEPSDWTPIRVAVFAHDIDDSSRYCTEAGQRRPDFDGNTVICGPDDVLTDTKKQTLLEFLIPSAVRLHEERLSVQRERGNIVVDRLTFEDSSCRYFSVPASHRREGVADADFVLYVAAGPAVGITTAWASTCQYFAYGRPSVGVANVSPKYITNDRQTMRTIAHEILHALGFNDHVFEERGMLGHVGWIRGKWNVPVITSPSVVAQARAHYGCKEQTFLELEDMGGEGTDLSHWKRRSMKDDLMAGITVAGIYSAMTIAAMEDTGFYKGNYSMAEPMMYGRNAGCGLRTHDCVVNGVSQFPEMFCGSAHDTDLVCASDRLSVGVCNLVNHDLPLPSQFQYFADGTLGGADVKMDYCPFVQPLSNTKCFFDGRFLNGSVYGAMSRCFDAPAGFAESGRSSAQYGLCAKVNCETTTTYSVKVKGATTYTRCKPGTTLSLSLLSPTFSDGHITCPPYDSVCGIRVSTTQARRRGAAGEGEARSGQSS
;
A
#
# COMPACT_ATOMS: atom_id res chain seq x y z
N MET A 1 19.82 -65.39 -8.68
CA MET A 1 19.94 -63.95 -9.04
C MET A 1 18.70 -63.40 -9.75
N ARG A 2 17.50 -63.45 -9.12
CA ARG A 2 16.28 -62.81 -9.67
C ARG A 2 15.25 -62.37 -8.60
N ARG A 3 15.68 -62.23 -7.33
CA ARG A 3 14.83 -61.77 -6.22
C ARG A 3 15.40 -60.58 -5.43
N SER A 4 16.56 -60.03 -5.83
CA SER A 4 17.20 -58.90 -5.15
C SER A 4 17.06 -57.55 -5.89
N LEU A 5 16.48 -57.54 -7.09
CA LEU A 5 16.29 -56.31 -7.90
C LEU A 5 14.88 -55.70 -7.77
N LEU A 6 13.94 -56.38 -7.13
CA LEU A 6 12.57 -55.88 -6.96
C LEU A 6 12.37 -55.07 -5.66
N ARG A 7 13.31 -55.14 -4.71
CA ARG A 7 13.22 -54.41 -3.42
C ARG A 7 13.85 -53.02 -3.47
N THR A 8 14.70 -52.73 -4.45
CA THR A 8 15.28 -51.39 -4.67
C THR A 8 14.38 -50.48 -5.51
N ALA A 9 13.52 -51.03 -6.37
CA ALA A 9 12.59 -50.24 -7.18
C ALA A 9 11.39 -49.68 -6.37
N VAL A 10 10.92 -50.39 -5.34
CA VAL A 10 9.77 -49.95 -4.53
C VAL A 10 10.15 -48.88 -3.50
N ALA A 11 11.41 -48.83 -3.06
CA ALA A 11 11.91 -47.77 -2.17
C ALA A 11 12.14 -46.43 -2.91
N ALA A 12 12.45 -46.46 -4.21
CA ALA A 12 12.65 -45.25 -5.02
C ALA A 12 11.33 -44.56 -5.42
N VAL A 13 10.24 -45.32 -5.57
CA VAL A 13 8.91 -44.77 -5.91
C VAL A 13 8.22 -44.15 -4.69
N LEU A 14 8.46 -44.67 -3.48
CA LEU A 14 7.91 -44.09 -2.24
C LEU A 14 8.67 -42.84 -1.75
N LEU A 15 9.93 -42.62 -2.16
CA LEU A 15 10.63 -41.36 -1.89
C LEU A 15 10.25 -40.23 -2.87
N CYS A 16 9.83 -40.54 -4.09
CA CYS A 16 9.36 -39.50 -5.05
C CYS A 16 7.94 -38.99 -4.74
N ALA A 17 7.13 -39.75 -4.02
CA ALA A 17 5.78 -39.34 -3.65
C ALA A 17 5.73 -38.43 -2.40
N ALA A 18 6.79 -38.42 -1.57
CA ALA A 18 6.86 -37.58 -0.36
C ALA A 18 7.50 -36.20 -0.60
N VAL A 19 8.14 -35.97 -1.75
CA VAL A 19 8.76 -34.67 -2.11
C VAL A 19 7.85 -33.82 -3.02
N ARG A 20 6.77 -34.39 -3.58
CA ARG A 20 5.78 -33.65 -4.39
C ARG A 20 4.63 -33.00 -3.60
N GLY A 21 4.64 -33.10 -2.27
CA GLY A 21 3.60 -32.52 -1.40
C GLY A 21 3.92 -31.13 -0.83
N TRP A 22 5.05 -30.52 -1.18
CA TRP A 22 5.54 -29.28 -0.54
C TRP A 22 5.95 -28.24 -1.59
N ALA A 23 5.08 -27.96 -2.56
CA ALA A 23 5.27 -26.84 -3.49
C ALA A 23 3.97 -26.46 -4.23
N GLN A 24 2.82 -26.46 -3.56
CA GLN A 24 1.59 -25.90 -4.14
C GLN A 24 0.72 -25.29 -3.04
N HIS A 25 1.11 -24.11 -2.57
CA HIS A 25 0.19 -23.06 -2.09
C HIS A 25 0.73 -21.74 -2.65
N VAL A 26 0.94 -21.70 -3.97
CA VAL A 26 0.94 -20.44 -4.70
C VAL A 26 -0.55 -20.17 -4.95
N VAL A 27 -1.10 -19.15 -4.30
CA VAL A 27 -2.43 -18.66 -4.63
C VAL A 27 -2.31 -18.06 -6.03
N SER A 28 -2.58 -18.85 -7.06
CA SER A 28 -3.03 -18.31 -8.33
C SER A 28 -4.42 -17.74 -8.11
N GLU A 29 -4.63 -16.47 -8.47
CA GLU A 29 -5.97 -15.88 -8.48
C GLU A 29 -6.84 -16.68 -9.47
N PRO A 30 -7.95 -17.30 -9.02
CA PRO A 30 -8.85 -17.98 -9.93
C PRO A 30 -9.53 -16.96 -10.87
N GLU A 31 -9.81 -17.41 -12.08
CA GLU A 31 -10.33 -16.61 -13.21
C GLU A 31 -11.64 -15.85 -12.88
N GLU A 32 -12.42 -16.33 -11.91
CA GLU A 32 -13.62 -15.68 -11.36
C GLU A 32 -13.32 -14.36 -10.60
N VAL A 33 -12.12 -14.17 -10.06
CA VAL A 33 -11.72 -12.94 -9.33
C VAL A 33 -11.49 -11.76 -10.30
N ARG A 34 -11.21 -12.03 -11.58
CA ARG A 34 -11.04 -11.00 -12.62
C ARG A 34 -12.35 -10.32 -13.01
N GLU A 35 -13.49 -10.89 -12.64
CA GLU A 35 -14.78 -10.44 -13.14
C GLU A 35 -15.45 -9.40 -12.24
N HIS A 36 -15.04 -9.23 -10.99
CA HIS A 36 -15.77 -8.41 -10.01
C HIS A 36 -15.00 -7.22 -9.43
N ARG A 37 -13.76 -6.99 -9.88
CA ARG A 37 -13.18 -5.64 -9.82
C ARG A 37 -13.73 -4.71 -10.93
N ARG A 38 -14.40 -5.31 -11.93
CA ARG A 38 -14.95 -4.67 -13.12
C ARG A 38 -16.08 -3.68 -12.84
N ASP A 39 -16.86 -3.84 -11.77
CA ASP A 39 -18.09 -3.07 -11.61
C ASP A 39 -17.93 -1.72 -10.87
N PHE A 40 -16.85 -1.50 -10.11
CA PHE A 40 -16.79 -0.36 -9.18
C PHE A 40 -16.51 1.00 -9.83
N ASP A 41 -15.64 1.06 -10.85
CA ASP A 41 -15.32 2.30 -11.58
C ASP A 41 -16.08 2.42 -12.92
N ALA A 42 -16.50 1.28 -13.52
CA ALA A 42 -17.34 1.25 -14.73
C ALA A 42 -18.69 2.00 -14.58
N LEU A 43 -19.18 2.10 -13.34
CA LEU A 43 -20.42 2.78 -12.99
C LEU A 43 -20.26 4.31 -12.92
N GLN A 44 -19.05 4.84 -12.64
CA GLN A 44 -18.82 6.29 -12.63
C GLN A 44 -18.92 6.90 -14.05
N ALA A 45 -18.53 6.15 -15.08
CA ALA A 45 -18.60 6.59 -16.48
C ALA A 45 -20.04 6.76 -17.02
N ARG A 46 -21.07 6.23 -16.35
CA ARG A 46 -22.47 6.25 -16.84
C ARG A 46 -23.27 7.48 -16.44
N THR A 47 -22.79 8.31 -15.52
CA THR A 47 -23.62 9.30 -14.81
C THR A 47 -23.67 10.68 -15.46
N VAL A 48 -22.79 11.02 -16.42
CA VAL A 48 -22.68 12.42 -16.92
C VAL A 48 -22.65 12.49 -18.45
N SER A 49 -23.75 12.08 -19.08
CA SER A 49 -24.06 12.54 -20.44
C SER A 49 -25.23 13.52 -20.37
N THR A 50 -24.93 14.82 -20.23
CA THR A 50 -25.77 15.92 -20.74
C THR A 50 -25.10 17.31 -20.62
N ARG A 51 -24.81 17.91 -21.80
CA ARG A 51 -24.68 19.36 -22.18
C ARG A 51 -23.49 20.19 -21.63
N VAL A 52 -22.42 20.43 -22.42
CA VAL A 52 -22.19 21.45 -23.51
C VAL A 52 -21.79 22.86 -23.02
N SER A 53 -20.58 23.34 -23.35
CA SER A 53 -20.32 24.46 -24.31
C SER A 53 -18.83 24.90 -24.40
N ARG A 54 -18.47 25.42 -25.59
CA ARG A 54 -17.13 25.80 -26.11
C ARG A 54 -16.65 27.21 -25.69
N GLY A 55 -15.32 27.37 -25.68
CA GLY A 55 -14.56 28.63 -25.90
C GLY A 55 -13.65 29.03 -24.73
N SER A 56 -12.47 29.64 -24.85
CA SER A 56 -11.56 29.96 -25.96
C SER A 56 -10.17 30.28 -25.35
N ARG A 57 -9.07 30.06 -26.07
CA ARG A 57 -7.67 30.37 -25.65
C ARG A 57 -7.35 31.86 -25.77
N VAL A 58 -6.57 32.42 -24.83
CA VAL A 58 -5.59 33.51 -25.06
C VAL A 58 -4.39 33.36 -24.11
N ALA A 59 -3.21 33.69 -24.61
CA ALA A 59 -1.88 33.52 -24.02
C ALA A 59 -1.35 34.76 -23.26
N ASP A 60 -0.41 34.48 -22.35
CA ASP A 60 0.75 35.23 -21.80
C ASP A 60 0.79 36.76 -21.74
N THR A 61 1.19 37.29 -20.57
CA THR A 61 2.41 38.12 -20.43
C THR A 61 2.82 38.33 -18.96
N ALA A 62 4.14 38.37 -18.74
CA ALA A 62 4.82 38.48 -17.45
C ALA A 62 4.93 39.92 -16.91
N GLY A 63 4.97 40.05 -15.58
CA GLY A 63 5.36 41.26 -14.86
C GLY A 63 5.31 41.04 -13.35
N GLN A 64 6.44 40.63 -12.76
CA GLN A 64 6.57 40.37 -11.32
C GLN A 64 6.67 41.69 -10.53
N THR A 65 5.68 41.95 -9.69
CA THR A 65 5.82 42.76 -8.46
C THR A 65 5.84 41.81 -7.26
N PRO A 66 6.53 42.15 -6.15
CA PRO A 66 6.53 41.32 -4.95
C PRO A 66 5.12 41.38 -4.35
N GLU A 67 4.36 40.31 -4.56
CA GLU A 67 3.01 40.15 -4.05
C GLU A 67 3.10 40.01 -2.53
N VAL A 68 2.48 40.95 -1.81
CA VAL A 68 2.15 40.79 -0.40
C VAL A 68 1.26 39.55 -0.34
N THR A 69 1.79 38.43 0.15
CA THR A 69 1.03 37.18 0.25
C THR A 69 -0.09 37.39 1.26
N GLU A 70 -1.31 37.58 0.76
CA GLU A 70 -2.54 37.42 1.51
C GLU A 70 -2.48 36.07 2.27
N PRO A 71 -3.03 35.98 3.49
CA PRO A 71 -3.12 34.72 4.21
C PRO A 71 -3.83 33.69 3.31
N SER A 72 -3.15 32.59 3.02
CA SER A 72 -3.69 31.54 2.16
C SER A 72 -5.02 30.98 2.73
N ASP A 73 -6.10 31.07 1.96
CA ASP A 73 -7.42 30.48 2.29
C ASP A 73 -7.42 28.95 2.41
N TRP A 74 -6.30 28.30 2.10
CA TRP A 74 -6.12 26.86 2.26
C TRP A 74 -5.95 26.48 3.72
N THR A 75 -6.74 25.51 4.16
CA THR A 75 -6.74 25.00 5.53
C THR A 75 -6.85 23.49 5.53
N PRO A 76 -6.37 22.77 6.56
CA PRO A 76 -6.48 21.31 6.61
C PRO A 76 -7.91 20.84 6.36
N ILE A 77 -8.06 19.83 5.50
CA ILE A 77 -9.35 19.21 5.18
C ILE A 77 -9.96 18.62 6.46
N ARG A 78 -11.28 18.78 6.60
CA ARG A 78 -12.07 18.16 7.66
C ARG A 78 -12.90 17.03 7.06
N VAL A 79 -12.63 15.79 7.45
CA VAL A 79 -13.38 14.62 7.00
C VAL A 79 -14.37 14.19 8.09
N ALA A 80 -15.66 14.39 7.85
CA ALA A 80 -16.70 13.92 8.74
C ALA A 80 -17.04 12.46 8.43
N VAL A 81 -16.84 11.56 9.39
CA VAL A 81 -17.06 10.12 9.23
C VAL A 81 -18.31 9.66 9.97
N PHE A 82 -19.16 8.89 9.28
CA PHE A 82 -20.37 8.30 9.85
C PHE A 82 -20.41 6.80 9.62
N ALA A 83 -20.59 6.04 10.71
CA ALA A 83 -20.52 4.57 10.70
C ALA A 83 -21.85 3.90 11.09
N HIS A 84 -22.98 4.46 10.68
CA HIS A 84 -24.32 3.96 11.07
C HIS A 84 -24.53 2.49 10.71
N ASP A 85 -24.00 2.05 9.58
CA ASP A 85 -24.07 0.66 9.13
C ASP A 85 -23.28 -0.32 10.02
N ILE A 86 -22.37 0.18 10.86
CA ILE A 86 -21.61 -0.61 11.84
C ILE A 86 -22.40 -0.73 13.16
N ASP A 87 -23.39 0.12 13.39
CA ASP A 87 -24.26 0.09 14.57
C ASP A 87 -25.55 -0.71 14.36
N ASP A 88 -25.91 -1.00 13.11
CA ASP A 88 -27.07 -1.81 12.75
C ASP A 88 -26.67 -3.28 12.52
N SER A 89 -27.07 -4.16 13.44
CA SER A 89 -26.76 -5.60 13.39
C SER A 89 -27.33 -6.35 12.18
N SER A 90 -28.26 -5.73 11.43
CA SER A 90 -28.76 -6.27 10.15
C SER A 90 -27.82 -5.99 8.97
N ARG A 91 -26.80 -5.15 9.17
CA ARG A 91 -25.94 -4.61 8.11
C ARG A 91 -24.53 -5.20 8.12
N TYR A 92 -24.09 -5.80 9.23
CA TYR A 92 -22.82 -6.52 9.35
C TYR A 92 -23.02 -7.91 9.97
N CYS A 93 -22.03 -8.79 9.82
CA CYS A 93 -22.10 -10.16 10.34
C CYS A 93 -21.89 -10.19 11.86
N THR A 94 -22.90 -10.61 12.62
CA THR A 94 -22.78 -10.85 14.08
C THR A 94 -22.47 -12.32 14.40
N GLU A 95 -22.77 -13.23 13.48
CA GLU A 95 -22.46 -14.66 13.59
C GLU A 95 -22.25 -15.29 12.20
N ALA A 96 -21.54 -16.42 12.14
CA ALA A 96 -21.33 -17.17 10.91
C ALA A 96 -22.64 -17.81 10.43
N GLY A 97 -22.84 -17.87 9.11
CA GLY A 97 -24.05 -18.41 8.46
C GLY A 97 -25.13 -17.37 8.21
N GLN A 98 -25.04 -16.16 8.78
CA GLN A 98 -25.93 -15.05 8.44
C GLN A 98 -25.75 -14.59 6.99
N ARG A 99 -26.78 -13.95 6.45
CA ARG A 99 -26.71 -13.24 5.17
C ARG A 99 -26.64 -11.74 5.42
N ARG A 100 -25.61 -11.07 4.90
CA ARG A 100 -25.37 -9.64 5.09
C ARG A 100 -24.94 -8.96 3.79
N PRO A 101 -25.26 -7.67 3.61
CA PRO A 101 -24.88 -6.93 2.41
C PRO A 101 -23.35 -6.83 2.31
N ASP A 102 -22.83 -6.95 1.09
CA ASP A 102 -21.42 -6.64 0.77
C ASP A 102 -21.19 -5.15 0.46
N PHE A 103 -22.27 -4.36 0.51
CA PHE A 103 -22.35 -2.94 0.18
C PHE A 103 -22.11 -2.62 -1.30
N ASP A 104 -22.14 -3.63 -2.16
CA ASP A 104 -22.03 -3.50 -3.62
C ASP A 104 -23.19 -4.19 -4.35
N GLY A 105 -24.34 -4.27 -3.67
CA GLY A 105 -25.57 -4.76 -4.26
C GLY A 105 -25.82 -6.24 -4.20
N ASN A 106 -24.92 -7.01 -3.58
CA ASN A 106 -25.14 -8.40 -3.30
C ASN A 106 -25.32 -8.64 -1.80
N THR A 107 -25.49 -9.92 -1.46
CA THR A 107 -25.60 -10.38 -0.08
C THR A 107 -24.78 -11.65 0.05
N VAL A 108 -23.85 -11.65 0.99
CA VAL A 108 -22.88 -12.73 1.21
C VAL A 108 -23.26 -13.52 2.46
N ILE A 109 -23.02 -14.83 2.43
CA ILE A 109 -23.13 -15.70 3.61
C ILE A 109 -21.86 -15.50 4.44
N CYS A 110 -22.02 -15.02 5.66
CA CYS A 110 -20.94 -14.74 6.59
C CYS A 110 -20.15 -16.02 6.94
N GLY A 111 -18.85 -16.04 6.67
CA GLY A 111 -17.93 -16.98 7.26
C GLY A 111 -17.57 -16.61 8.72
N PRO A 112 -16.83 -17.47 9.43
CA PRO A 112 -16.35 -17.15 10.78
C PRO A 112 -15.48 -15.89 10.84
N ASP A 113 -14.64 -15.67 9.83
CA ASP A 113 -13.75 -14.51 9.77
C ASP A 113 -14.50 -13.21 9.44
N ASP A 114 -15.67 -13.29 8.83
CA ASP A 114 -16.50 -12.14 8.48
C ASP A 114 -17.24 -11.56 9.69
N VAL A 115 -17.25 -12.26 10.83
CA VAL A 115 -17.89 -11.78 12.05
C VAL A 115 -17.16 -10.53 12.56
N LEU A 116 -17.90 -9.42 12.68
CA LEU A 116 -17.43 -8.19 13.28
C LEU A 116 -17.61 -8.25 14.80
N THR A 117 -16.60 -8.79 15.48
CA THR A 117 -16.57 -8.84 16.94
C THR A 117 -16.41 -7.44 17.54
N ASP A 118 -16.75 -7.27 18.82
CA ASP A 118 -16.58 -6.01 19.55
C ASP A 118 -15.13 -5.50 19.46
N THR A 119 -14.14 -6.38 19.56
CA THR A 119 -12.72 -6.05 19.42
C THR A 119 -12.39 -5.51 18.02
N LYS A 120 -12.94 -6.12 16.96
CA LYS A 120 -12.75 -5.64 15.58
C LYS A 120 -13.46 -4.30 15.38
N LYS A 121 -14.70 -4.16 15.85
CA LYS A 121 -15.47 -2.92 15.81
C LYS A 121 -14.73 -1.78 16.51
N GLN A 122 -14.24 -2.01 17.72
CA GLN A 122 -13.43 -1.04 18.46
C GLN A 122 -12.15 -0.67 17.71
N THR A 123 -11.42 -1.67 17.22
CA THR A 123 -10.19 -1.45 16.44
C THR A 123 -10.45 -0.62 15.19
N LEU A 124 -11.55 -0.88 14.48
CA LEU A 124 -11.93 -0.17 13.27
C LEU A 124 -12.28 1.29 13.57
N LEU A 125 -13.19 1.52 14.52
CA LEU A 125 -13.76 2.83 14.81
C LEU A 125 -12.81 3.74 15.61
N GLU A 126 -12.07 3.21 16.57
CA GLU A 126 -11.23 4.02 17.47
C GLU A 126 -9.79 4.19 16.97
N PHE A 127 -9.34 3.33 16.05
CA PHE A 127 -7.95 3.30 15.62
C PHE A 127 -7.78 3.38 14.10
N LEU A 128 -8.30 2.41 13.34
CA LEU A 128 -7.96 2.29 11.92
C LEU A 128 -8.51 3.45 11.09
N ILE A 129 -9.82 3.73 11.17
CA ILE A 129 -10.47 4.82 10.43
C ILE A 129 -9.90 6.19 10.84
N PRO A 130 -9.82 6.55 12.14
CA PRO A 130 -9.25 7.85 12.52
C PRO A 130 -7.79 8.02 12.08
N SER A 131 -7.00 6.95 12.12
CA SER A 131 -5.59 7.00 11.70
C SER A 131 -5.45 7.18 10.18
N ALA A 132 -6.30 6.51 9.40
CA ALA A 132 -6.34 6.64 7.95
C ALA A 132 -6.79 8.06 7.55
N VAL A 133 -7.89 8.56 8.11
CA VAL A 133 -8.38 9.93 7.89
C VAL A 133 -7.29 10.96 8.20
N ARG A 134 -6.64 10.82 9.36
CA ARG A 134 -5.56 11.74 9.77
C ARG A 134 -4.41 11.80 8.76
N LEU A 135 -4.10 10.71 8.05
CA LEU A 135 -3.06 10.74 7.01
C LEU A 135 -3.43 11.73 5.90
N HIS A 136 -4.70 11.83 5.52
CA HIS A 136 -5.20 12.78 4.54
C HIS A 136 -5.26 14.20 5.10
N GLU A 137 -5.80 14.38 6.31
CA GLU A 137 -5.96 15.70 6.94
C GLU A 137 -4.62 16.43 7.16
N GLU A 138 -3.54 15.69 7.46
CA GLU A 138 -2.21 16.27 7.63
C GLU A 138 -1.52 16.65 6.31
N ARG A 139 -1.97 16.07 5.18
CA ARG A 139 -1.32 16.16 3.88
C ARG A 139 -2.09 17.00 2.87
N LEU A 140 -3.39 17.14 3.05
CA LEU A 140 -4.27 17.83 2.10
C LEU A 140 -4.95 18.99 2.81
N SER A 141 -4.77 20.18 2.24
CA SER A 141 -5.55 21.37 2.60
C SER A 141 -6.57 21.66 1.52
N VAL A 142 -7.64 22.36 1.89
CA VAL A 142 -8.77 22.73 1.04
C VAL A 142 -9.11 24.20 1.20
N GLN A 143 -9.62 24.81 0.13
CA GLN A 143 -10.49 25.97 0.25
C GLN A 143 -11.89 25.49 0.64
N ARG A 144 -12.43 26.04 1.71
CA ARG A 144 -13.68 25.55 2.31
C ARG A 144 -14.90 26.04 1.55
N GLU A 145 -15.83 25.14 1.31
CA GLU A 145 -17.15 25.51 0.83
C GLU A 145 -17.97 26.14 1.95
N ARG A 146 -18.84 27.08 1.59
CA ARG A 146 -19.76 27.72 2.54
C ARG A 146 -20.99 26.86 2.75
N GLY A 147 -21.36 26.67 4.02
CA GLY A 147 -22.58 25.96 4.41
C GLY A 147 -22.36 24.48 4.66
N ASN A 148 -23.46 23.75 4.83
CA ASN A 148 -23.44 22.33 5.14
C ASN A 148 -23.33 21.49 3.87
N ILE A 149 -22.68 20.34 3.96
CA ILE A 149 -22.69 19.33 2.89
C ILE A 149 -24.01 18.58 2.96
N VAL A 150 -24.93 18.93 2.07
CA VAL A 150 -26.21 18.21 1.92
C VAL A 150 -25.99 17.00 1.01
N VAL A 151 -26.40 15.83 1.48
CA VAL A 151 -26.32 14.59 0.69
C VAL A 151 -27.51 14.51 -0.24
N ASP A 152 -27.24 14.74 -1.53
CA ASP A 152 -28.23 14.71 -2.58
C ASP A 152 -28.78 13.28 -2.76
N ARG A 153 -30.10 13.18 -2.95
CA ARG A 153 -30.74 11.87 -3.04
C ARG A 153 -30.49 11.19 -4.39
N LEU A 154 -30.51 11.96 -5.47
CA LEU A 154 -30.43 11.43 -6.82
C LEU A 154 -29.01 10.92 -7.07
N THR A 155 -27.99 11.73 -6.78
CA THR A 155 -26.59 11.31 -7.00
C THR A 155 -26.20 10.10 -6.14
N PHE A 156 -26.77 9.99 -4.94
CA PHE A 156 -26.46 8.89 -4.02
C PHE A 156 -27.19 7.58 -4.38
N GLU A 157 -28.35 7.65 -5.06
CA GLU A 157 -29.14 6.47 -5.45
C GLU A 157 -28.69 5.86 -6.80
N ASP A 158 -27.92 6.59 -7.61
CA ASP A 158 -27.48 6.20 -8.96
C ASP A 158 -26.23 5.29 -9.00
N SER A 159 -25.68 4.89 -7.85
CA SER A 159 -24.46 4.07 -7.75
C SER A 159 -24.49 3.08 -6.57
N SER A 160 -23.40 2.34 -6.34
CA SER A 160 -23.22 1.49 -5.16
C SER A 160 -23.37 2.25 -3.82
N CYS A 161 -23.29 3.58 -3.84
CA CYS A 161 -23.57 4.43 -2.69
C CYS A 161 -24.97 4.18 -2.09
N ARG A 162 -25.96 3.81 -2.90
CA ARG A 162 -27.34 3.52 -2.44
C ARG A 162 -27.42 2.42 -1.39
N TYR A 163 -26.38 1.58 -1.29
CA TYR A 163 -26.28 0.52 -0.31
C TYR A 163 -25.75 1.01 1.04
N PHE A 164 -25.57 2.30 1.28
CA PHE A 164 -25.14 2.86 2.57
C PHE A 164 -26.26 3.63 3.27
N SER A 165 -26.24 3.59 4.60
CA SER A 165 -27.24 4.26 5.43
C SER A 165 -26.89 5.75 5.60
N VAL A 166 -27.76 6.61 5.08
CA VAL A 166 -27.65 8.07 5.20
C VAL A 166 -28.76 8.61 6.08
N PRO A 167 -28.45 9.26 7.22
CA PRO A 167 -29.45 9.89 8.08
C PRO A 167 -30.30 10.92 7.35
N ALA A 168 -31.59 10.99 7.68
CA ALA A 168 -32.51 11.96 7.08
C ALA A 168 -32.09 13.43 7.34
N SER A 169 -31.41 13.72 8.46
CA SER A 169 -30.84 15.03 8.73
C SER A 169 -29.76 15.41 7.72
N HIS A 170 -28.90 14.48 7.29
CA HIS A 170 -27.82 14.77 6.34
C HIS A 170 -28.37 15.09 4.93
N ARG A 171 -29.59 14.62 4.62
CA ARG A 171 -30.30 14.95 3.38
C ARG A 171 -31.10 16.26 3.45
N ARG A 172 -31.49 16.71 4.64
CA ARG A 172 -32.35 17.90 4.83
C ARG A 172 -31.57 19.12 5.30
N GLU A 173 -30.79 18.95 6.35
CA GLU A 173 -30.00 20.00 7.00
C GLU A 173 -28.54 19.99 6.50
N GLY A 174 -28.04 18.83 6.12
CA GLY A 174 -26.65 18.63 5.73
C GLY A 174 -25.70 18.48 6.92
N VAL A 175 -24.47 18.09 6.62
CA VAL A 175 -23.39 17.95 7.61
C VAL A 175 -22.64 19.28 7.72
N ALA A 176 -22.66 19.86 8.91
CA ALA A 176 -21.90 21.08 9.22
C ALA A 176 -20.43 20.77 9.47
N ASP A 177 -19.59 21.80 9.34
CA ASP A 177 -18.16 21.76 9.68
C ASP A 177 -17.33 20.65 9.01
N ALA A 178 -17.76 20.21 7.83
CA ALA A 178 -17.08 19.21 7.03
C ALA A 178 -16.67 19.79 5.67
N ASP A 179 -15.55 19.30 5.14
CA ASP A 179 -15.11 19.57 3.77
C ASP A 179 -15.27 18.31 2.87
N PHE A 180 -15.46 17.15 3.50
CA PHE A 180 -15.82 15.88 2.88
C PHE A 180 -16.60 15.01 3.89
N VAL A 181 -17.64 14.30 3.43
CA VAL A 181 -18.44 13.37 4.24
C VAL A 181 -18.17 11.94 3.80
N LEU A 182 -17.78 11.07 4.73
CA LEU A 182 -17.50 9.67 4.48
C LEU A 182 -18.46 8.77 5.27
N TYR A 183 -19.22 7.93 4.56
CA TYR A 183 -20.04 6.88 5.17
C TYR A 183 -19.29 5.56 5.17
N VAL A 184 -19.15 4.94 6.34
CA VAL A 184 -18.33 3.74 6.50
C VAL A 184 -19.17 2.55 6.95
N ALA A 185 -18.92 1.41 6.31
CA ALA A 185 -19.51 0.12 6.62
C ALA A 185 -18.46 -0.95 6.91
N ALA A 186 -18.92 -2.07 7.45
CA ALA A 186 -18.09 -3.25 7.72
C ALA A 186 -18.85 -4.55 7.36
N GLY A 187 -19.25 -4.65 6.10
CA GLY A 187 -19.86 -5.83 5.52
C GLY A 187 -18.85 -6.86 5.00
N PRO A 188 -19.24 -8.14 4.88
CA PRO A 188 -18.39 -9.17 4.26
C PRO A 188 -18.00 -8.77 2.83
N ALA A 189 -16.77 -9.09 2.42
CA ALA A 189 -16.30 -8.89 1.05
C ALA A 189 -15.87 -10.23 0.44
N VAL A 190 -16.10 -10.41 -0.86
CA VAL A 190 -15.73 -11.62 -1.58
C VAL A 190 -14.21 -11.62 -1.87
N GLY A 191 -13.60 -12.81 -1.83
CA GLY A 191 -12.20 -12.99 -2.23
C GLY A 191 -11.19 -12.40 -1.24
N ILE A 192 -10.31 -11.53 -1.75
CA ILE A 192 -9.17 -10.94 -1.04
C ILE A 192 -9.32 -9.44 -0.74
N THR A 193 -10.48 -8.86 -1.04
CA THR A 193 -10.73 -7.42 -0.87
C THR A 193 -10.76 -7.06 0.61
N THR A 194 -9.76 -6.26 1.02
CA THR A 194 -9.64 -5.78 2.41
C THR A 194 -10.58 -4.63 2.69
N ALA A 195 -10.64 -3.67 1.78
CA ALA A 195 -11.54 -2.54 1.80
C ALA A 195 -11.77 -2.06 0.36
N TRP A 196 -12.79 -1.24 0.18
CA TRP A 196 -13.02 -0.46 -1.05
C TRP A 196 -13.70 0.85 -0.67
N ALA A 197 -13.57 1.86 -1.51
CA ALA A 197 -14.29 3.13 -1.35
C ALA A 197 -14.60 3.76 -2.71
N SER A 198 -15.57 4.66 -2.71
CA SER A 198 -15.96 5.38 -3.93
C SER A 198 -16.48 6.78 -3.62
N THR A 199 -16.44 7.65 -4.63
CA THR A 199 -17.03 8.98 -4.58
C THR A 199 -18.51 8.90 -4.96
N CYS A 200 -19.37 9.50 -4.15
CA CYS A 200 -20.82 9.49 -4.34
C CYS A 200 -21.39 10.84 -4.79
N GLN A 201 -20.69 11.93 -4.49
CA GLN A 201 -21.15 13.28 -4.78
C GLN A 201 -19.96 14.23 -4.90
N TYR A 202 -20.13 15.24 -5.75
CA TYR A 202 -19.17 16.30 -5.99
C TYR A 202 -19.79 17.67 -5.68
N PHE A 203 -18.94 18.63 -5.29
CA PHE A 203 -19.29 20.06 -5.33
C PHE A 203 -19.38 20.55 -6.79
N ALA A 204 -19.96 21.73 -6.99
CA ALA A 204 -20.24 22.29 -8.32
C ALA A 204 -19.00 22.47 -9.24
N TYR A 205 -17.80 22.62 -8.67
CA TYR A 205 -16.53 22.74 -9.42
C TYR A 205 -15.77 21.40 -9.54
N GLY A 206 -16.41 20.28 -9.18
CA GLY A 206 -15.91 18.93 -9.40
C GLY A 206 -15.14 18.31 -8.23
N ARG A 207 -14.90 19.01 -7.11
CA ARG A 207 -14.25 18.38 -5.95
C ARG A 207 -15.19 17.38 -5.26
N PRO A 208 -14.74 16.16 -4.92
CA PRO A 208 -15.52 15.22 -4.13
C PRO A 208 -16.03 15.83 -2.81
N SER A 209 -17.31 15.61 -2.51
CA SER A 209 -17.97 16.12 -1.29
C SER A 209 -18.50 15.01 -0.40
N VAL A 210 -18.92 13.88 -0.98
CA VAL A 210 -19.42 12.71 -0.25
C VAL A 210 -18.83 11.45 -0.85
N GLY A 211 -18.40 10.51 0.00
CA GLY A 211 -17.97 9.18 -0.40
C GLY A 211 -18.45 8.10 0.57
N VAL A 212 -18.24 6.86 0.17
CA VAL A 212 -18.52 5.66 0.96
C VAL A 212 -17.28 4.78 1.04
N ALA A 213 -17.14 4.01 2.12
CA ALA A 213 -16.10 2.99 2.25
C ALA A 213 -16.64 1.76 2.97
N ASN A 214 -16.30 0.56 2.48
CA ASN A 214 -16.55 -0.68 3.19
C ASN A 214 -15.22 -1.32 3.61
N VAL A 215 -15.12 -1.77 4.86
CA VAL A 215 -13.95 -2.48 5.39
C VAL A 215 -14.34 -3.89 5.79
N SER A 216 -13.80 -4.88 5.10
CA SER A 216 -14.15 -6.28 5.33
C SER A 216 -13.69 -6.75 6.72
N PRO A 217 -14.61 -7.26 7.58
CA PRO A 217 -14.24 -7.72 8.92
C PRO A 217 -13.20 -8.82 8.97
N LYS A 218 -13.07 -9.61 7.89
CA LYS A 218 -12.05 -10.66 7.73
C LYS A 218 -10.62 -10.14 7.84
N TYR A 219 -10.39 -8.88 7.46
CA TYR A 219 -9.06 -8.27 7.40
C TYR A 219 -8.83 -7.20 8.47
N ILE A 220 -9.78 -7.02 9.41
CA ILE A 220 -9.61 -6.07 10.52
C ILE A 220 -8.59 -6.63 11.51
N THR A 221 -7.37 -6.11 11.37
CA THR A 221 -6.24 -6.34 12.25
C THR A 221 -5.65 -4.98 12.65
N ASN A 222 -5.22 -4.87 13.92
CA ASN A 222 -4.60 -3.63 14.42
C ASN A 222 -3.14 -3.56 13.95
N ASP A 223 -2.95 -3.34 12.65
CA ASP A 223 -1.63 -3.20 12.06
C ASP A 223 -1.59 -2.10 11.00
N ARG A 224 -0.36 -1.73 10.65
CA ARG A 224 -0.10 -0.63 9.74
C ARG A 224 -0.59 -0.92 8.33
N GLN A 225 -0.51 -2.16 7.85
CA GLN A 225 -0.90 -2.50 6.48
C GLN A 225 -2.39 -2.25 6.29
N THR A 226 -3.24 -2.76 7.19
CA THR A 226 -4.69 -2.53 7.14
C THR A 226 -5.04 -1.04 7.21
N MET A 227 -4.38 -0.27 8.09
CA MET A 227 -4.58 1.18 8.15
C MET A 227 -4.20 1.89 6.84
N ARG A 228 -3.11 1.48 6.18
CA ARG A 228 -2.71 2.03 4.87
C ARG A 228 -3.65 1.64 3.76
N THR A 229 -4.20 0.43 3.78
CA THR A 229 -5.24 0.05 2.82
C THR A 229 -6.48 0.93 2.99
N ILE A 230 -6.94 1.18 4.22
CA ILE A 230 -8.09 2.08 4.43
C ILE A 230 -7.78 3.51 3.95
N ALA A 231 -6.56 4.02 4.19
CA ALA A 231 -6.16 5.32 3.66
C ALA A 231 -6.08 5.36 2.13
N HIS A 232 -5.63 4.27 1.49
CA HIS A 232 -5.65 4.13 0.04
C HIS A 232 -7.07 4.27 -0.50
N GLU A 233 -8.02 3.51 0.06
CA GLU A 233 -9.41 3.57 -0.37
C GLU A 233 -10.02 4.96 -0.14
N ILE A 234 -9.81 5.56 1.03
CA ILE A 234 -10.29 6.93 1.30
C ILE A 234 -9.72 7.93 0.28
N LEU A 235 -8.50 7.73 -0.22
CA LEU A 235 -7.94 8.61 -1.24
C LEU A 235 -8.65 8.50 -2.59
N HIS A 236 -9.11 7.31 -2.98
CA HIS A 236 -9.98 7.15 -4.15
C HIS A 236 -11.29 7.95 -3.99
N ALA A 237 -11.92 7.87 -2.83
CA ALA A 237 -13.13 8.65 -2.52
C ALA A 237 -12.88 10.16 -2.44
N LEU A 238 -11.62 10.58 -2.23
CA LEU A 238 -11.18 11.97 -2.31
C LEU A 238 -10.74 12.38 -3.73
N GLY A 239 -10.88 11.51 -4.73
CA GLY A 239 -10.67 11.88 -6.14
C GLY A 239 -9.33 11.46 -6.73
N PHE A 240 -8.60 10.53 -6.11
CA PHE A 240 -7.51 9.83 -6.80
C PHE A 240 -8.11 8.74 -7.67
N ASN A 241 -8.59 9.08 -8.85
CA ASN A 241 -9.13 8.14 -9.83
C ASN A 241 -8.98 8.70 -11.24
N ASP A 242 -9.06 7.80 -12.21
CA ASP A 242 -8.95 8.10 -13.63
C ASP A 242 -9.96 9.14 -14.12
N HIS A 243 -11.21 9.08 -13.65
CA HIS A 243 -12.26 10.04 -14.00
C HIS A 243 -11.84 11.48 -13.62
N VAL A 244 -11.41 11.70 -12.38
CA VAL A 244 -10.89 13.01 -11.95
C VAL A 244 -9.63 13.37 -12.74
N PHE A 245 -8.71 12.44 -12.98
CA PHE A 245 -7.51 12.73 -13.76
C PHE A 245 -7.83 13.15 -15.20
N GLU A 246 -8.85 12.57 -15.83
CA GLU A 246 -9.32 12.94 -17.16
C GLU A 246 -10.01 14.32 -17.15
N GLU A 247 -10.99 14.53 -16.26
CA GLU A 247 -11.74 15.80 -16.16
C GLU A 247 -10.82 16.99 -15.86
N ARG A 248 -9.75 16.75 -15.09
CA ARG A 248 -8.76 17.76 -14.74
C ARG A 248 -7.61 17.87 -15.75
N GLY A 249 -7.67 17.13 -16.86
CA GLY A 249 -6.69 17.20 -17.94
C GLY A 249 -5.29 16.75 -17.53
N MET A 250 -5.18 15.88 -16.52
CA MET A 250 -3.92 15.35 -16.00
C MET A 250 -3.46 14.10 -16.75
N LEU A 251 -4.44 13.31 -17.23
CA LEU A 251 -4.23 12.05 -17.93
C LEU A 251 -3.63 12.27 -19.33
N GLY A 252 -2.61 11.50 -19.66
CA GLY A 252 -1.99 11.45 -20.98
C GLY A 252 -1.63 10.03 -21.37
N HIS A 253 -1.19 9.86 -22.60
CA HIS A 253 -0.72 8.58 -23.12
C HIS A 253 0.62 8.76 -23.83
N VAL A 254 1.55 7.84 -23.59
CA VAL A 254 2.88 7.85 -24.19
C VAL A 254 3.16 6.50 -24.86
N GLY A 255 3.56 6.54 -26.12
CA GLY A 255 3.93 5.35 -26.87
C GLY A 255 5.39 4.94 -26.66
N TRP A 256 5.67 3.67 -26.92
CA TRP A 256 7.02 3.08 -26.96
C TRP A 256 7.78 3.11 -25.62
N ILE A 257 7.06 3.06 -24.50
CA ILE A 257 7.68 2.88 -23.19
C ILE A 257 8.00 1.40 -23.02
N ARG A 258 9.29 1.04 -23.05
CA ARG A 258 9.79 -0.34 -22.85
C ARG A 258 9.03 -1.36 -23.71
N GLY A 259 8.92 -1.07 -25.01
CA GLY A 259 8.24 -1.94 -25.97
C GLY A 259 6.70 -1.91 -25.93
N LYS A 260 6.08 -1.19 -24.99
CA LYS A 260 4.62 -1.02 -24.94
C LYS A 260 4.13 0.13 -25.80
N TRP A 261 3.03 -0.09 -26.49
CA TRP A 261 2.28 0.97 -27.16
C TRP A 261 1.21 1.53 -26.22
N ASN A 262 1.02 2.86 -26.25
CA ASN A 262 -0.06 3.55 -25.54
C ASN A 262 -0.13 3.33 -24.02
N VAL A 263 0.92 3.71 -23.29
CA VAL A 263 0.97 3.61 -21.82
C VAL A 263 0.28 4.84 -21.18
N PRO A 264 -0.67 4.66 -20.26
CA PRO A 264 -1.32 5.74 -19.53
C PRO A 264 -0.37 6.38 -18.51
N VAL A 265 -0.41 7.70 -18.42
CA VAL A 265 0.49 8.48 -17.56
C VAL A 265 -0.19 9.73 -17.01
N ILE A 266 0.34 10.26 -15.91
CA ILE A 266 0.04 11.62 -15.45
C ILE A 266 1.12 12.58 -15.92
N THR A 267 0.73 13.67 -16.56
CA THR A 267 1.65 14.68 -17.13
C THR A 267 1.64 16.00 -16.36
N SER A 268 0.91 16.08 -15.26
CA SER A 268 0.68 17.32 -14.52
C SER A 268 1.94 17.87 -13.83
N PRO A 269 2.07 19.20 -13.69
CA PRO A 269 3.34 19.84 -13.35
C PRO A 269 3.96 19.40 -12.02
N SER A 270 3.15 19.30 -10.95
CA SER A 270 3.66 18.96 -9.62
C SER A 270 4.06 17.49 -9.56
N VAL A 271 3.26 16.59 -10.16
CA VAL A 271 3.60 15.16 -10.27
C VAL A 271 4.92 14.98 -11.01
N VAL A 272 5.11 15.66 -12.15
CA VAL A 272 6.36 15.60 -12.92
C VAL A 272 7.52 16.15 -12.10
N ALA A 273 7.35 17.27 -11.39
CA ALA A 273 8.39 17.83 -10.53
C ALA A 273 8.82 16.86 -9.41
N GLN A 274 7.86 16.22 -8.74
CA GLN A 274 8.15 15.23 -7.70
C GLN A 274 8.77 13.95 -8.27
N ALA A 275 8.33 13.48 -9.45
CA ALA A 275 8.94 12.35 -10.13
C ALA A 275 10.40 12.63 -10.53
N ARG A 276 10.70 13.83 -11.06
CA ARG A 276 12.07 14.26 -11.37
C ARG A 276 12.97 14.21 -10.12
N ALA A 277 12.47 14.75 -9.01
CA ALA A 277 13.19 14.79 -7.75
C ALA A 277 13.41 13.38 -7.16
N HIS A 278 12.37 12.55 -7.16
CA HIS A 278 12.41 11.20 -6.61
C HIS A 278 13.35 10.28 -7.40
N TYR A 279 13.20 10.21 -8.72
CA TYR A 279 14.02 9.34 -9.56
C TYR A 279 15.41 9.92 -9.85
N GLY A 280 15.68 11.19 -9.54
CA GLY A 280 16.91 11.87 -9.93
C GLY A 280 17.04 12.03 -11.46
N CYS A 281 15.91 12.12 -12.17
CA CYS A 281 15.86 12.21 -13.63
C CYS A 281 15.28 13.57 -14.06
N LYS A 282 16.12 14.50 -14.51
CA LYS A 282 15.67 15.83 -14.97
C LYS A 282 14.80 15.76 -16.24
N GLU A 283 15.00 14.74 -17.06
CA GLU A 283 14.27 14.53 -18.32
C GLU A 283 12.91 13.84 -18.14
N GLN A 284 12.51 13.54 -16.90
CA GLN A 284 11.19 12.97 -16.64
C GLN A 284 10.11 13.97 -17.06
N THR A 285 9.09 13.51 -17.78
CA THR A 285 7.99 14.35 -18.31
C THR A 285 6.61 13.85 -17.92
N PHE A 286 6.53 12.74 -17.20
CA PHE A 286 5.28 12.12 -16.76
C PHE A 286 5.54 11.16 -15.59
N LEU A 287 4.50 10.61 -14.98
CA LEU A 287 4.56 9.44 -14.09
C LEU A 287 3.58 8.39 -14.59
N GLU A 288 4.01 7.14 -14.67
CA GLU A 288 3.19 6.05 -15.22
C GLU A 288 2.04 5.68 -14.28
N LEU A 289 0.85 5.50 -14.86
CA LEU A 289 -0.27 4.84 -14.21
C LEU A 289 -0.23 3.35 -14.50
N GLU A 290 -0.90 2.57 -13.66
CA GLU A 290 -1.04 1.14 -13.88
C GLU A 290 -1.82 0.87 -15.17
N ASP A 291 -1.34 -0.08 -15.96
CA ASP A 291 -1.87 -0.46 -17.27
C ASP A 291 -2.16 -1.96 -17.35
N MET A 292 -2.08 -2.66 -16.20
CA MET A 292 -2.31 -4.09 -16.05
C MET A 292 -3.23 -4.35 -14.84
N GLY A 293 -3.82 -5.55 -14.78
CA GLY A 293 -4.72 -5.94 -13.69
C GLY A 293 -6.21 -5.75 -14.00
N GLY A 294 -6.52 -5.07 -15.10
CA GLY A 294 -7.88 -4.83 -15.58
C GLY A 294 -8.57 -3.65 -14.90
N GLU A 295 -9.84 -3.46 -15.29
CA GLU A 295 -10.74 -2.43 -14.80
C GLU A 295 -10.81 -2.44 -13.26
N GLY A 296 -10.67 -1.27 -12.63
CA GLY A 296 -10.55 -1.10 -11.18
C GLY A 296 -9.12 -1.31 -10.65
N THR A 297 -8.12 -1.48 -11.52
CA THR A 297 -6.71 -1.38 -11.16
C THR A 297 -5.92 -0.53 -12.15
N ASP A 298 -6.17 -0.67 -13.45
CA ASP A 298 -5.61 0.24 -14.43
C ASP A 298 -6.14 1.67 -14.24
N LEU A 299 -5.31 2.66 -14.64
CA LEU A 299 -5.59 4.10 -14.64
C LEU A 299 -5.80 4.80 -13.28
N SER A 300 -6.30 4.11 -12.25
CA SER A 300 -6.56 4.69 -10.92
C SER A 300 -5.44 4.44 -9.90
N HIS A 301 -4.32 3.85 -10.33
CA HIS A 301 -3.16 3.55 -9.49
C HIS A 301 -1.87 3.99 -10.15
N TRP A 302 -0.85 4.26 -9.34
CA TRP A 302 0.50 4.37 -9.84
C TRP A 302 1.00 3.02 -10.38
N LYS A 303 1.77 3.08 -11.47
CA LYS A 303 2.41 1.89 -12.04
C LYS A 303 3.26 1.21 -10.98
N ARG A 304 2.90 -0.03 -10.63
CA ARG A 304 3.55 -0.76 -9.54
C ARG A 304 5.04 -0.95 -9.78
N ARG A 305 5.45 -1.23 -11.03
CA ARG A 305 6.85 -1.35 -11.44
C ARG A 305 7.72 -0.18 -10.95
N SER A 306 7.23 1.06 -11.04
CA SER A 306 7.99 2.28 -10.70
C SER A 306 7.66 2.86 -9.32
N MET A 307 6.55 2.43 -8.71
CA MET A 307 5.98 3.02 -7.49
C MET A 307 5.51 1.96 -6.47
N LYS A 308 6.08 0.74 -6.47
CA LYS A 308 5.61 -0.43 -5.69
C LYS A 308 5.23 -0.15 -4.23
N ASP A 309 6.03 0.68 -3.57
CA ASP A 309 5.89 0.95 -2.13
C ASP A 309 4.98 2.13 -1.82
N ASP A 310 4.47 2.84 -2.83
CA ASP A 310 3.55 3.97 -2.66
C ASP A 310 2.20 3.55 -2.08
N LEU A 311 1.52 4.49 -1.43
CA LEU A 311 0.15 4.36 -0.99
C LEU A 311 -0.77 3.96 -2.13
N MET A 312 -0.67 4.59 -3.31
CA MET A 312 -1.55 4.38 -4.46
C MET A 312 -0.98 3.41 -5.50
N ALA A 313 -0.07 2.52 -5.11
CA ALA A 313 0.25 1.36 -5.94
C ALA A 313 -0.93 0.37 -5.91
N GLY A 314 -1.25 -0.30 -7.02
CA GLY A 314 -2.41 -1.21 -7.13
C GLY A 314 -2.41 -2.46 -6.22
N ILE A 315 -1.41 -2.60 -5.34
CA ILE A 315 -1.38 -3.51 -4.19
C ILE A 315 -0.60 -2.82 -3.05
N THR A 316 -1.30 -2.45 -1.99
CA THR A 316 -0.70 -1.77 -0.83
C THR A 316 0.08 -2.73 0.06
N VAL A 317 1.41 -2.63 0.05
CA VAL A 317 2.30 -3.38 0.97
C VAL A 317 2.92 -2.42 1.98
N ALA A 318 3.82 -1.54 1.52
CA ALA A 318 4.42 -0.52 2.37
C ALA A 318 3.48 0.69 2.57
N GLY A 319 2.69 1.06 1.56
CA GLY A 319 1.67 2.10 1.67
C GLY A 319 2.24 3.48 2.04
N ILE A 320 3.35 3.86 1.41
CA ILE A 320 4.06 5.13 1.63
C ILE A 320 3.26 6.28 1.02
N TYR A 321 2.79 7.22 1.85
CA TYR A 321 2.10 8.41 1.34
C TYR A 321 3.13 9.41 0.81
N SER A 322 3.59 9.16 -0.43
CA SER A 322 4.70 9.88 -1.03
C SER A 322 4.34 11.30 -1.48
N ALA A 323 5.38 12.07 -1.79
CA ALA A 323 5.23 13.38 -2.40
C ALA A 323 4.54 13.31 -3.78
N MET A 324 4.70 12.22 -4.54
CA MET A 324 4.05 12.05 -5.84
C MET A 324 2.53 11.93 -5.70
N THR A 325 2.07 11.17 -4.70
CA THR A 325 0.63 11.03 -4.41
C THR A 325 0.03 12.33 -3.90
N ILE A 326 0.73 13.06 -3.02
CA ILE A 326 0.32 14.40 -2.60
C ILE A 326 0.25 15.35 -3.82
N ALA A 327 1.22 15.26 -4.73
CA ALA A 327 1.25 16.09 -5.94
C ALA A 327 0.12 15.80 -6.91
N ALA A 328 -0.30 14.54 -7.07
CA ALA A 328 -1.47 14.22 -7.88
C ALA A 328 -2.73 14.87 -7.32
N MET A 329 -2.93 14.79 -6.00
CA MET A 329 -4.05 15.48 -5.35
C MET A 329 -3.96 17.01 -5.50
N GLU A 330 -2.77 17.60 -5.38
CA GLU A 330 -2.58 19.04 -5.61
C GLU A 330 -2.90 19.44 -7.06
N ASP A 331 -2.45 18.66 -8.04
CA ASP A 331 -2.65 18.95 -9.47
C ASP A 331 -4.11 18.77 -9.92
N THR A 332 -4.97 18.10 -9.15
CA THR A 332 -6.43 18.17 -9.38
C THR A 332 -6.94 19.62 -9.26
N GLY A 333 -6.25 20.48 -8.50
CA GLY A 333 -6.71 21.82 -8.14
C GLY A 333 -7.76 21.83 -7.02
N PHE A 334 -8.14 20.67 -6.48
CA PHE A 334 -9.07 20.56 -5.35
C PHE A 334 -8.40 20.76 -3.99
N TYR A 335 -7.10 20.45 -3.94
CA TYR A 335 -6.32 20.39 -2.72
C TYR A 335 -5.03 21.19 -2.85
N LYS A 336 -4.50 21.65 -1.71
CA LYS A 336 -3.11 22.09 -1.57
C LYS A 336 -2.34 21.04 -0.77
N GLY A 337 -1.26 20.52 -1.36
CA GLY A 337 -0.44 19.48 -0.79
C GLY A 337 0.54 20.00 0.26
N ASN A 338 0.56 19.34 1.41
CA ASN A 338 1.56 19.59 2.45
C ASN A 338 2.74 18.60 2.32
N TYR A 339 3.70 18.96 1.47
CA TYR A 339 4.87 18.13 1.20
C TYR A 339 5.79 17.90 2.41
N SER A 340 5.71 18.71 3.47
CA SER A 340 6.50 18.45 4.69
C SER A 340 6.05 17.18 5.43
N MET A 341 4.84 16.72 5.13
CA MET A 341 4.26 15.47 5.67
C MET A 341 4.42 14.29 4.70
N ALA A 342 5.03 14.49 3.53
CA ALA A 342 5.34 13.42 2.60
C ALA A 342 6.25 12.37 3.26
N GLU A 343 5.90 11.11 3.09
CA GLU A 343 6.75 10.02 3.57
C GLU A 343 7.81 9.69 2.53
N PRO A 344 9.08 9.49 2.93
CA PRO A 344 10.13 9.18 1.99
C PRO A 344 9.95 7.75 1.46
N MET A 345 9.78 7.62 0.15
CA MET A 345 9.86 6.33 -0.53
C MET A 345 11.32 6.10 -0.95
N MET A 346 11.83 4.89 -0.69
CA MET A 346 13.19 4.49 -1.11
C MET A 346 13.17 3.74 -2.43
N TYR A 347 12.10 2.98 -2.69
CA TYR A 347 11.88 2.31 -3.97
C TYR A 347 11.94 3.31 -5.14
N GLY A 348 12.84 3.09 -6.09
CA GLY A 348 13.06 3.97 -7.24
C GLY A 348 13.83 5.25 -6.94
N ARG A 349 14.19 5.55 -5.69
CA ARG A 349 14.91 6.80 -5.36
C ARG A 349 16.24 6.85 -6.09
N ASN A 350 16.49 7.92 -6.84
CA ASN A 350 17.71 8.12 -7.64
C ASN A 350 17.98 7.00 -8.66
N ALA A 351 16.95 6.26 -9.11
CA ALA A 351 17.11 5.21 -10.13
C ALA A 351 17.57 5.74 -11.50
N GLY A 352 17.51 7.06 -11.71
CA GLY A 352 17.89 7.73 -12.94
C GLY A 352 16.86 7.57 -14.05
N CYS A 353 17.13 8.23 -15.19
CA CYS A 353 16.22 8.22 -16.33
C CYS A 353 16.06 6.86 -17.00
N GLY A 354 17.03 5.95 -16.78
CA GLY A 354 16.97 4.59 -17.28
C GLY A 354 15.73 3.82 -16.79
N LEU A 355 15.19 4.12 -15.61
CA LEU A 355 14.01 3.42 -15.10
C LEU A 355 12.81 3.53 -16.05
N ARG A 356 12.68 4.66 -16.74
CA ARG A 356 11.65 4.91 -17.76
C ARG A 356 11.89 4.08 -19.01
N THR A 357 13.13 4.02 -19.50
CA THR A 357 13.46 3.58 -20.86
C THR A 357 14.01 2.17 -20.96
N HIS A 358 14.69 1.67 -19.94
CA HIS A 358 15.36 0.37 -19.95
C HIS A 358 14.49 -0.70 -19.30
N ASP A 359 14.72 -1.93 -19.74
CA ASP A 359 14.18 -3.12 -19.10
C ASP A 359 14.72 -3.22 -17.66
N CYS A 360 13.91 -3.82 -16.79
CA CYS A 360 14.30 -4.00 -15.38
C CYS A 360 15.44 -5.00 -15.21
N VAL A 361 15.48 -6.01 -16.08
CA VAL A 361 16.50 -7.06 -16.10
C VAL A 361 16.91 -7.28 -17.56
N VAL A 362 18.20 -7.48 -17.80
CA VAL A 362 18.76 -7.83 -19.11
C VAL A 362 19.61 -9.08 -18.94
N ASN A 363 19.19 -10.18 -19.56
CA ASN A 363 19.88 -11.48 -19.50
C ASN A 363 20.18 -11.92 -18.05
N GLY A 364 19.20 -11.80 -17.16
CA GLY A 364 19.34 -12.13 -15.74
C GLY A 364 20.13 -11.11 -14.91
N VAL A 365 20.56 -9.98 -15.47
CA VAL A 365 21.21 -8.92 -14.69
C VAL A 365 20.25 -7.77 -14.47
N SER A 366 19.90 -7.51 -13.19
CA SER A 366 19.07 -6.36 -12.83
C SER A 366 19.76 -5.05 -13.19
N GLN A 367 19.03 -4.19 -13.89
CA GLN A 367 19.47 -2.83 -14.22
C GLN A 367 19.20 -1.86 -13.06
N PHE A 368 18.38 -2.26 -12.09
CA PHE A 368 18.04 -1.49 -10.89
C PHE A 368 18.08 -2.43 -9.66
N PRO A 369 19.27 -2.79 -9.14
CA PRO A 369 19.42 -3.83 -8.11
C PRO A 369 18.68 -3.56 -6.80
N GLU A 370 18.41 -2.29 -6.47
CA GLU A 370 17.63 -1.89 -5.29
C GLU A 370 16.11 -2.11 -5.47
N MET A 371 15.65 -2.41 -6.69
CA MET A 371 14.24 -2.58 -7.04
C MET A 371 13.92 -3.98 -7.54
N PHE A 372 14.76 -4.51 -8.42
CA PHE A 372 14.54 -5.76 -9.13
C PHE A 372 15.68 -6.75 -8.87
N CYS A 373 15.35 -8.03 -8.83
CA CYS A 373 16.32 -9.13 -8.71
C CYS A 373 16.46 -9.85 -10.05
N GLY A 374 17.66 -10.29 -10.43
CA GLY A 374 17.91 -10.83 -11.78
C GLY A 374 18.46 -12.26 -11.81
N SER A 375 19.39 -12.61 -10.93
CA SER A 375 20.11 -13.91 -11.02
C SER A 375 20.62 -14.45 -9.68
N ALA A 376 20.09 -13.98 -8.56
CA ALA A 376 20.56 -14.40 -7.25
C ALA A 376 19.57 -15.38 -6.64
N HIS A 377 19.85 -16.68 -6.82
CA HIS A 377 19.44 -17.75 -5.93
C HIS A 377 17.97 -17.67 -5.49
N ASP A 378 17.05 -18.24 -6.28
CA ASP A 378 15.58 -18.15 -6.11
C ASP A 378 15.03 -18.49 -4.69
N THR A 379 15.86 -19.05 -3.81
CA THR A 379 15.53 -19.38 -2.41
C THR A 379 16.20 -18.49 -1.35
N ASP A 380 17.05 -17.54 -1.74
CA ASP A 380 17.78 -16.70 -0.81
C ASP A 380 16.81 -15.74 -0.11
N LEU A 381 16.84 -15.82 1.23
CA LEU A 381 16.05 -14.98 2.10
C LEU A 381 16.75 -13.63 2.27
N VAL A 382 16.31 -12.64 1.50
CA VAL A 382 16.88 -11.27 1.41
C VAL A 382 15.86 -10.22 1.86
N CYS A 383 16.29 -9.00 2.17
CA CYS A 383 15.36 -7.94 2.54
C CYS A 383 14.50 -7.48 1.36
N ALA A 384 13.19 -7.34 1.59
CA ALA A 384 12.33 -6.60 0.66
C ALA A 384 12.70 -5.11 0.66
N SER A 385 12.41 -4.39 -0.43
CA SER A 385 12.75 -2.97 -0.61
C SER A 385 12.22 -2.05 0.50
N ASP A 386 11.08 -2.40 1.08
CA ASP A 386 10.43 -1.67 2.17
C ASP A 386 11.07 -1.94 3.55
N ARG A 387 11.97 -2.92 3.63
CA ARG A 387 12.62 -3.40 4.85
C ARG A 387 11.66 -3.79 5.97
N LEU A 388 10.40 -4.09 5.67
CA LEU A 388 9.40 -4.54 6.63
C LEU A 388 9.43 -6.06 6.82
N SER A 389 10.06 -6.78 5.91
CA SER A 389 10.15 -8.24 5.92
C SER A 389 11.34 -8.74 5.14
N VAL A 390 11.66 -10.01 5.37
CA VAL A 390 12.51 -10.80 4.49
C VAL A 390 11.65 -11.44 3.40
N GLY A 391 12.14 -11.52 2.18
CA GLY A 391 11.43 -12.07 1.04
C GLY A 391 12.34 -12.94 0.18
N VAL A 392 11.79 -13.36 -0.95
CA VAL A 392 12.50 -14.12 -1.99
C VAL A 392 12.27 -13.47 -3.34
N CYS A 393 13.20 -13.63 -4.28
CA CYS A 393 12.99 -13.17 -5.65
C CYS A 393 11.80 -13.93 -6.26
N ASN A 394 10.76 -13.23 -6.73
CA ASN A 394 9.54 -13.86 -7.23
C ASN A 394 9.64 -14.32 -8.70
N LEU A 395 10.75 -14.94 -9.04
CA LEU A 395 10.99 -15.48 -10.37
C LEU A 395 10.22 -16.80 -10.55
N VAL A 396 9.48 -16.92 -11.64
CA VAL A 396 8.65 -18.10 -11.96
C VAL A 396 8.77 -18.46 -13.42
N ASN A 397 8.54 -19.73 -13.73
CA ASN A 397 8.33 -20.21 -15.10
C ASN A 397 6.84 -20.11 -15.41
N HIS A 398 6.49 -19.31 -16.42
CA HIS A 398 5.13 -19.20 -16.92
C HIS A 398 4.82 -20.36 -17.88
N ASP A 399 3.56 -20.75 -17.98
CA ASP A 399 3.14 -21.87 -18.84
C ASP A 399 3.37 -21.60 -20.33
N LEU A 400 3.36 -20.32 -20.72
CA LEU A 400 3.60 -19.85 -22.08
C LEU A 400 4.69 -18.77 -22.08
N PRO A 401 5.40 -18.58 -23.21
CA PRO A 401 6.33 -17.47 -23.35
C PRO A 401 5.62 -16.14 -23.08
N LEU A 402 6.27 -15.29 -22.27
CA LEU A 402 5.81 -13.94 -22.01
C LEU A 402 5.80 -13.11 -23.31
N PRO A 403 4.95 -12.09 -23.42
CA PRO A 403 5.03 -11.11 -24.50
C PRO A 403 6.47 -10.55 -24.65
N SER A 404 6.91 -10.27 -25.87
CA SER A 404 8.31 -9.92 -26.16
C SER A 404 8.83 -8.74 -25.36
N GLN A 405 7.98 -7.75 -25.07
CA GLN A 405 8.31 -6.58 -24.23
C GLN A 405 8.54 -6.92 -22.74
N PHE A 406 8.22 -8.14 -22.31
CA PHE A 406 8.39 -8.64 -20.94
C PHE A 406 9.38 -9.80 -20.85
N GLN A 407 10.05 -10.15 -21.95
CA GLN A 407 11.06 -11.22 -21.97
C GLN A 407 12.42 -10.67 -21.53
N TYR A 408 12.70 -10.73 -20.23
CA TYR A 408 13.93 -10.20 -19.63
C TYR A 408 15.10 -11.20 -19.58
N PHE A 409 14.83 -12.45 -19.94
CA PHE A 409 15.72 -13.60 -19.83
C PHE A 409 15.87 -14.29 -21.19
N ALA A 410 16.91 -15.10 -21.33
CA ALA A 410 17.11 -15.91 -22.55
C ALA A 410 15.98 -16.93 -22.74
N ASP A 411 15.42 -17.45 -21.64
CA ASP A 411 14.19 -18.22 -21.65
C ASP A 411 12.99 -17.25 -21.63
N GLY A 412 12.22 -17.23 -22.72
CA GLY A 412 11.06 -16.35 -22.83
C GLY A 412 9.89 -16.70 -21.90
N THR A 413 9.92 -17.85 -21.21
CA THR A 413 8.92 -18.24 -20.20
C THR A 413 9.28 -17.79 -18.79
N LEU A 414 10.52 -17.33 -18.57
CA LEU A 414 11.03 -16.96 -17.25
C LEU A 414 10.80 -15.47 -16.98
N GLY A 415 10.18 -15.14 -15.84
CA GLY A 415 9.95 -13.76 -15.44
C GLY A 415 9.38 -13.65 -14.02
N GLY A 416 9.10 -12.42 -13.59
CA GLY A 416 8.43 -12.17 -12.31
C GLY A 416 6.98 -12.67 -12.31
N ALA A 417 6.45 -13.01 -11.14
CA ALA A 417 5.08 -13.51 -11.01
C ALA A 417 3.99 -12.44 -11.09
N ASP A 418 4.34 -11.16 -10.87
CA ASP A 418 3.38 -10.05 -10.77
C ASP A 418 3.25 -9.29 -12.10
N VAL A 419 2.07 -9.37 -12.72
CA VAL A 419 1.77 -8.71 -14.00
C VAL A 419 1.83 -7.17 -13.90
N LYS A 420 1.54 -6.60 -12.73
CA LYS A 420 1.57 -5.14 -12.47
C LYS A 420 3.00 -4.60 -12.40
N MET A 421 3.95 -5.50 -12.14
CA MET A 421 5.38 -5.20 -12.20
C MET A 421 5.94 -5.27 -13.63
N ASP A 422 5.10 -5.41 -14.65
CA ASP A 422 5.52 -5.75 -16.03
C ASP A 422 6.29 -7.06 -16.07
N TYR A 423 5.96 -8.01 -15.20
CA TYR A 423 6.74 -9.24 -15.01
C TYR A 423 8.20 -9.00 -14.59
N CYS A 424 8.55 -7.80 -14.10
CA CYS A 424 9.87 -7.56 -13.52
C CYS A 424 9.98 -8.34 -12.20
N PRO A 425 10.95 -9.26 -12.07
CA PRO A 425 11.20 -9.95 -10.81
C PRO A 425 11.66 -8.98 -9.71
N PHE A 426 11.10 -9.11 -8.53
CA PHE A 426 11.43 -8.33 -7.34
C PHE A 426 11.43 -9.22 -6.09
N VAL A 427 12.00 -8.73 -4.99
CA VAL A 427 11.94 -9.44 -3.71
C VAL A 427 10.52 -9.36 -3.16
N GLN A 428 9.76 -10.44 -3.30
CA GLN A 428 8.41 -10.56 -2.78
C GLN A 428 8.46 -10.92 -1.28
N PRO A 429 7.83 -10.11 -0.43
CA PRO A 429 7.80 -10.37 1.01
C PRO A 429 7.01 -11.64 1.32
N LEU A 430 7.49 -12.45 2.27
CA LEU A 430 6.76 -13.60 2.77
C LEU A 430 5.88 -13.20 3.98
N SER A 431 4.72 -13.82 4.12
CA SER A 431 3.75 -13.43 5.16
C SER A 431 4.24 -13.69 6.58
N ASN A 432 5.07 -14.73 6.77
CA ASN A 432 5.60 -15.18 8.06
C ASN A 432 7.00 -14.64 8.41
N THR A 433 7.54 -13.71 7.61
CA THR A 433 8.88 -13.13 7.77
C THR A 433 8.85 -11.63 8.05
N LYS A 434 7.68 -11.10 8.43
CA LYS A 434 7.48 -9.70 8.81
C LYS A 434 8.29 -9.36 10.06
N CYS A 435 9.09 -8.30 10.02
CA CYS A 435 9.94 -7.92 11.15
C CYS A 435 9.17 -7.41 12.37
N PHE A 436 7.88 -7.07 12.21
CA PHE A 436 7.01 -6.64 13.29
C PHE A 436 6.16 -7.77 13.90
N PHE A 437 6.28 -9.00 13.40
CA PHE A 437 5.55 -10.17 13.87
C PHE A 437 6.47 -11.38 14.00
N ASP A 438 6.54 -11.98 15.19
CA ASP A 438 7.38 -13.16 15.39
C ASP A 438 6.72 -14.42 14.81
N GLY A 439 7.02 -14.69 13.54
CA GLY A 439 6.65 -15.94 12.86
C GLY A 439 7.59 -17.11 13.16
N ARG A 440 8.64 -16.92 14.00
CA ARG A 440 9.69 -17.91 14.33
C ARG A 440 10.37 -18.57 13.12
N PHE A 441 10.37 -17.91 11.97
CA PHE A 441 10.94 -18.43 10.73
C PHE A 441 12.38 -17.95 10.49
N LEU A 442 12.70 -16.72 10.90
CA LEU A 442 13.99 -16.10 10.60
C LEU A 442 15.01 -16.33 11.73
N ASN A 443 16.13 -16.97 11.42
CA ASN A 443 17.28 -17.06 12.35
C ASN A 443 17.87 -15.68 12.61
N GLY A 444 18.53 -15.49 13.76
CA GLY A 444 19.21 -14.22 14.10
C GLY A 444 18.30 -13.00 14.26
N SER A 445 16.97 -13.14 14.11
CA SER A 445 16.05 -12.00 14.02
C SER A 445 15.44 -11.59 15.37
N VAL A 446 15.16 -10.30 15.51
CA VAL A 446 14.37 -9.71 16.61
C VAL A 446 13.21 -8.88 16.08
N TYR A 447 12.06 -9.06 16.72
CA TYR A 447 10.79 -8.51 16.24
C TYR A 447 10.30 -7.34 17.10
N GLY A 448 9.54 -6.46 16.47
CA GLY A 448 8.91 -5.31 17.11
C GLY A 448 8.37 -4.31 16.09
N ALA A 449 7.49 -3.41 16.53
CA ALA A 449 6.88 -2.42 15.64
C ALA A 449 7.90 -1.58 14.83
N MET A 450 9.06 -1.32 15.44
CA MET A 450 10.19 -0.60 14.84
C MET A 450 11.31 -1.50 14.32
N SER A 451 11.13 -2.82 14.33
CA SER A 451 12.10 -3.70 13.69
C SER A 451 12.04 -3.56 12.17
N ARG A 452 13.21 -3.63 11.54
CA ARG A 452 13.38 -3.57 10.08
C ARG A 452 14.36 -4.66 9.64
N CYS A 453 14.29 -4.99 8.36
CA CYS A 453 15.21 -5.92 7.73
C CYS A 453 16.52 -5.22 7.37
N PHE A 454 17.63 -5.84 7.77
CA PHE A 454 19.00 -5.41 7.47
C PHE A 454 19.67 -6.47 6.60
N ASP A 455 20.36 -6.00 5.57
CA ASP A 455 21.07 -6.86 4.63
C ASP A 455 22.30 -7.46 5.31
N ALA A 456 22.51 -8.76 5.10
CA ALA A 456 23.66 -9.53 5.54
C ALA A 456 24.29 -10.23 4.33
N PRO A 457 24.98 -9.49 3.45
CA PRO A 457 25.33 -9.96 2.10
C PRO A 457 26.28 -11.16 2.06
N ALA A 458 27.03 -11.41 3.14
CA ALA A 458 27.89 -12.59 3.28
C ALA A 458 27.23 -13.74 4.07
N GLY A 459 25.94 -13.63 4.38
CA GLY A 459 25.28 -14.48 5.36
C GLY A 459 25.76 -14.21 6.78
N PHE A 460 25.34 -15.06 7.71
CA PHE A 460 25.76 -14.99 9.12
C PHE A 460 25.67 -16.36 9.78
N ALA A 461 26.31 -16.51 10.95
CA ALA A 461 26.24 -17.73 11.74
C ALA A 461 25.73 -17.44 13.16
N GLU A 462 24.73 -18.22 13.59
CA GLU A 462 24.16 -18.15 14.93
C GLU A 462 24.60 -19.38 15.73
N SER A 463 25.23 -19.16 16.90
CA SER A 463 25.72 -20.25 17.78
C SER A 463 26.57 -21.30 17.03
N GLY A 464 27.42 -20.86 16.09
CA GLY A 464 28.28 -21.72 15.28
C GLY A 464 27.58 -22.42 14.10
N ARG A 465 26.30 -22.14 13.84
CA ARG A 465 25.57 -22.68 12.69
C ARG A 465 25.38 -21.60 11.63
N SER A 466 25.93 -21.83 10.43
CA SER A 466 25.73 -20.94 9.30
C SER A 466 24.26 -20.89 8.88
N SER A 467 23.78 -19.67 8.62
CA SER A 467 22.44 -19.38 8.11
C SER A 467 22.55 -19.02 6.63
N ALA A 468 21.85 -19.75 5.77
CA ALA A 468 21.65 -19.39 4.36
C ALA A 468 20.59 -18.28 4.21
N GLN A 469 20.70 -17.23 5.02
CA GLN A 469 19.85 -16.04 4.98
C GLN A 469 20.74 -14.83 4.78
N TYR A 470 20.32 -13.93 3.92
CA TYR A 470 21.04 -12.70 3.56
C TYR A 470 20.29 -11.45 4.03
N GLY A 471 19.25 -11.63 4.84
CA GLY A 471 18.56 -10.59 5.57
C GLY A 471 18.13 -11.07 6.96
N LEU A 472 18.13 -10.17 7.93
CA LEU A 472 17.62 -10.44 9.28
C LEU A 472 16.91 -9.22 9.86
N CYS A 473 15.97 -9.44 10.77
CA CYS A 473 15.27 -8.35 11.45
C CYS A 473 16.06 -7.86 12.67
N ALA A 474 16.29 -6.55 12.76
CA ALA A 474 16.87 -5.88 13.92
C ALA A 474 15.95 -4.77 14.43
N LYS A 475 15.94 -4.52 15.74
CA LYS A 475 15.20 -3.40 16.32
C LYS A 475 15.87 -2.09 15.94
N VAL A 476 15.09 -1.11 15.51
CA VAL A 476 15.59 0.22 15.17
C VAL A 476 15.15 1.23 16.24
N ASN A 477 16.08 2.08 16.63
CA ASN A 477 15.82 3.25 17.45
C ASN A 477 16.23 4.52 16.67
N CYS A 478 15.24 5.31 16.27
CA CYS A 478 15.45 6.55 15.52
C CYS A 478 15.67 7.69 16.52
N GLU A 479 16.93 8.14 16.64
CA GLU A 479 17.37 9.04 17.72
C GLU A 479 17.17 10.52 17.35
N THR A 480 17.44 10.86 16.10
CA THR A 480 17.29 12.21 15.54
C THR A 480 16.63 12.12 14.17
N THR A 481 16.58 13.21 13.41
CA THR A 481 16.09 13.20 12.03
C THR A 481 17.04 12.54 11.03
N THR A 482 18.28 12.22 11.42
CA THR A 482 19.29 11.64 10.52
C THR A 482 20.10 10.49 11.12
N THR A 483 19.93 10.20 12.41
CA THR A 483 20.71 9.16 13.13
C THR A 483 19.80 8.11 13.73
N TYR A 484 20.27 6.86 13.66
CA TYR A 484 19.59 5.73 14.28
C TYR A 484 20.60 4.72 14.82
N SER A 485 20.11 3.90 15.74
CA SER A 485 20.84 2.77 16.28
C SER A 485 20.04 1.49 16.15
N VAL A 486 20.75 0.36 16.17
CA VAL A 486 20.18 -0.96 15.95
C VAL A 486 20.49 -1.88 17.11
N LYS A 487 19.58 -2.80 17.39
CA LYS A 487 19.77 -3.87 18.37
C LYS A 487 19.43 -5.20 17.73
N VAL A 488 20.44 -6.04 17.55
CA VAL A 488 20.34 -7.40 16.98
C VAL A 488 19.98 -8.42 18.06
N LYS A 489 19.69 -9.67 17.66
CA LYS A 489 19.39 -10.76 18.60
C LYS A 489 20.53 -10.98 19.59
N GLY A 490 20.18 -11.15 20.86
CA GLY A 490 21.14 -11.37 21.95
C GLY A 490 22.01 -10.16 22.34
N ALA A 491 21.90 -9.01 21.66
CA ALA A 491 22.59 -7.81 22.07
C ALA A 491 21.91 -7.21 23.33
N THR A 492 22.70 -6.60 24.23
CA THR A 492 22.17 -5.95 25.43
C THR A 492 21.84 -4.47 25.19
N THR A 493 22.64 -3.79 24.35
CA THR A 493 22.50 -2.36 24.03
C THR A 493 22.20 -2.12 22.55
N TYR A 494 21.75 -0.90 22.22
CA TYR A 494 21.68 -0.41 20.85
C TYR A 494 23.06 0.08 20.40
N THR A 495 23.42 -0.19 19.15
CA THR A 495 24.67 0.28 18.53
C THR A 495 24.35 1.22 17.37
N ARG A 496 25.07 2.34 17.29
CA ARG A 496 24.87 3.33 16.22
C ARG A 496 25.15 2.70 14.85
N CYS A 497 24.22 2.85 13.92
CA CYS A 497 24.35 2.36 12.56
C CYS A 497 24.53 3.56 11.62
N LYS A 498 25.76 3.81 11.15
CA LYS A 498 26.01 4.91 10.21
C LYS A 498 25.69 4.42 8.79
N PRO A 499 24.82 5.10 8.02
CA PRO A 499 24.50 4.68 6.66
C PRO A 499 25.75 4.42 5.81
N GLY A 500 25.75 3.31 5.07
CA GLY A 500 26.87 2.86 4.24
C GLY A 500 28.00 2.15 4.98
N THR A 501 27.93 2.02 6.31
CA THR A 501 28.90 1.22 7.09
C THR A 501 28.37 -0.19 7.36
N THR A 502 29.26 -1.09 7.76
CA THR A 502 28.91 -2.44 8.20
C THR A 502 29.14 -2.60 9.70
N LEU A 503 28.34 -3.43 10.35
CA LEU A 503 28.52 -3.81 11.75
C LEU A 503 28.69 -5.32 11.85
N SER A 504 29.83 -5.77 12.39
CA SER A 504 30.11 -7.20 12.61
C SER A 504 29.22 -7.76 13.72
N LEU A 505 28.41 -8.78 13.39
CA LEU A 505 27.41 -9.32 14.30
C LEU A 505 28.02 -9.94 15.55
N SER A 506 29.18 -10.59 15.43
CA SER A 506 29.92 -11.19 16.55
C SER A 506 30.45 -10.16 17.56
N LEU A 507 30.65 -8.90 17.12
CA LEU A 507 31.01 -7.79 18.01
C LEU A 507 29.79 -7.18 18.70
N LEU A 508 28.61 -7.29 18.09
CA LEU A 508 27.36 -6.76 18.65
C LEU A 508 26.71 -7.72 19.66
N SER A 509 26.87 -9.02 19.47
CA SER A 509 26.27 -10.02 20.35
C SER A 509 27.00 -11.37 20.31
N PRO A 510 27.16 -12.05 21.47
CA PRO A 510 27.72 -13.40 21.54
C PRO A 510 26.83 -14.46 20.88
N THR A 511 25.58 -14.13 20.53
CA THR A 511 24.68 -15.04 19.79
C THR A 511 25.22 -15.35 18.39
N PHE A 512 25.98 -14.43 17.79
CA PHE A 512 26.53 -14.60 16.46
C PHE A 512 28.00 -14.98 16.52
N SER A 513 28.38 -15.98 15.74
CA SER A 513 29.78 -16.39 15.59
C SER A 513 30.45 -15.75 14.37
N ASP A 514 29.67 -15.32 13.37
CA ASP A 514 30.17 -14.71 12.15
C ASP A 514 29.07 -13.88 11.44
N GLY A 515 29.47 -13.04 10.48
CA GLY A 515 28.60 -12.22 9.64
C GLY A 515 28.61 -10.75 10.01
N HIS A 516 28.03 -9.93 9.13
CA HIS A 516 27.84 -8.50 9.35
C HIS A 516 26.52 -8.05 8.74
N ILE A 517 25.97 -6.96 9.28
CA ILE A 517 24.85 -6.25 8.67
C ILE A 517 25.35 -4.96 8.01
N THR A 518 24.71 -4.56 6.92
CA THR A 518 24.92 -3.26 6.28
C THR A 518 23.93 -2.26 6.84
N CYS A 519 24.39 -1.07 7.24
CA CYS A 519 23.55 0.02 7.71
C CYS A 519 22.93 0.77 6.52
N PRO A 520 21.61 0.67 6.29
CA PRO A 520 20.97 1.36 5.17
C PRO A 520 20.78 2.86 5.44
N PRO A 521 20.32 3.63 4.44
CA PRO A 521 19.91 5.03 4.61
C PRO A 521 18.91 5.21 5.76
N TYR A 522 18.97 6.35 6.44
CA TYR A 522 18.07 6.65 7.56
C TYR A 522 16.60 6.51 7.16
N ASP A 523 16.21 7.07 6.01
CA ASP A 523 14.82 7.08 5.57
C ASP A 523 14.25 5.69 5.29
N SER A 524 15.08 4.70 4.93
CA SER A 524 14.60 3.33 4.68
C SER A 524 14.19 2.59 5.95
N VAL A 525 14.63 3.05 7.12
CA VAL A 525 14.35 2.39 8.41
C VAL A 525 13.56 3.28 9.37
N CYS A 526 13.72 4.60 9.26
CA CYS A 526 13.12 5.60 10.15
C CYS A 526 12.20 6.59 9.44
N GLY A 527 12.15 6.60 8.10
CA GLY A 527 11.32 7.53 7.33
C GLY A 527 9.81 7.31 7.54
N ILE A 528 9.42 6.08 7.87
CA ILE A 528 8.05 5.76 8.27
C ILE A 528 7.89 6.09 9.76
N ARG A 529 7.41 7.30 10.05
CA ARG A 529 7.07 7.71 11.42
C ARG A 529 5.84 6.96 11.90
N VAL A 530 6.02 5.88 12.66
CA VAL A 530 4.91 5.31 13.43
C VAL A 530 4.71 6.23 14.64
N SER A 531 3.63 7.01 14.61
CA SER A 531 3.29 7.95 15.67
C SER A 531 3.10 7.19 17.00
N THR A 532 4.07 7.27 17.90
CA THR A 532 4.05 6.63 19.23
C THR A 532 2.98 7.19 20.16
N THR A 533 2.23 8.23 19.77
CA THR A 533 0.99 8.65 20.44
C THR A 533 -0.08 7.55 20.47
N GLN A 534 0.00 6.54 19.61
CA GLN A 534 -0.89 5.37 19.63
C GLN A 534 -0.59 4.37 20.78
N ALA A 535 0.60 4.40 21.40
CA ALA A 535 0.92 3.54 22.53
C ALA A 535 0.57 4.16 23.90
N ARG A 536 0.48 5.51 23.98
CA ARG A 536 0.35 6.22 25.26
C ARG A 536 -1.03 6.19 25.90
N ARG A 537 -2.12 5.88 25.16
CA ARG A 537 -3.46 5.75 25.75
C ARG A 537 -3.67 4.47 26.56
N ARG A 538 -2.79 3.47 26.46
CA ARG A 538 -2.90 2.22 27.24
C ARG A 538 -2.15 2.25 28.58
N GLY A 539 -1.28 3.23 28.82
CA GLY A 539 -0.51 3.33 30.07
C GLY A 539 -1.21 4.09 31.20
N ALA A 540 -2.19 4.94 30.89
CA ALA A 540 -2.82 5.82 31.88
C ALA A 540 -4.14 5.27 32.48
N ALA A 541 -4.67 4.15 31.95
CA ALA A 541 -5.92 3.55 32.40
C ALA A 541 -5.75 2.29 33.26
N GLY A 542 -4.50 1.91 33.59
CA GLY A 542 -4.18 0.67 34.32
C GLY A 542 -3.56 0.85 35.71
N GLU A 543 -3.29 2.08 36.15
CA GLU A 543 -2.67 2.37 37.45
C GLU A 543 -3.44 3.48 38.16
N GLY A 544 -4.64 3.16 38.64
CA GLY A 544 -5.50 4.17 39.24
C GLY A 544 -6.69 3.68 40.05
N GLU A 545 -6.72 2.46 40.58
CA GLU A 545 -7.72 2.10 41.60
C GLU A 545 -7.36 0.80 42.33
N ALA A 546 -6.49 0.90 43.33
CA ALA A 546 -6.36 -0.10 44.38
C ALA A 546 -5.69 0.51 45.61
N ARG A 547 -6.37 1.43 46.31
CA ARG A 547 -6.04 1.80 47.69
C ARG A 547 -7.14 2.68 48.31
N SER A 548 -8.12 2.04 48.95
CA SER A 548 -8.71 2.50 50.22
C SER A 548 -9.84 1.57 50.64
N GLY A 549 -9.78 1.04 51.87
CA GLY A 549 -10.99 0.57 52.57
C GLY A 549 -10.91 -0.78 53.29
N GLN A 550 -9.97 -0.95 54.23
CA GLN A 550 -10.18 -1.81 55.40
C GLN A 550 -10.38 -0.89 56.61
N SER A 551 -11.60 -0.88 57.18
CA SER A 551 -11.83 -0.80 58.63
C SER A 551 -13.33 -0.84 58.94
N SER A 552 -13.72 -1.82 59.76
CA SER A 552 -14.91 -1.90 60.63
C SER A 552 -16.29 -1.89 59.99
#